data_AF-A0A3D5FPX7-F1
#
_entry.id   AF-A0A3D5FPX7-F1
#
_cell.length_a   1.000
_cell.length_b   1.000
_cell.length_c   1.000
_cell.angle_alpha   90.00
_cell.angle_beta   90.00
_cell.angle_gamma   90.00
#
_symmetry.space_group_name_H-M   'P 1'
#
loop_
_entity.id
_entity.type
_entity.pdbx_description
1 polymer ?
#
loop_
_entity_poly.entity_id
_entity_poly.type
_entity_poly.pdbx_seq_one_letter_code
_entity_poly.pdbx_strand_id
1 'polypeptide(L)'
;VAHFRRVADTIAHWPESMEAMRHEGRLRKIPRIGTTIQHMLQQYVDTGTCDKWTEWSQRVPESVLDLVAIPGLGVKTAVMMYQGYGIDGLPALERALENHRLGTLHGIGPKTVVRIRRHLEARARGEV
;
A
#
# COMPACT_ATOMS: atom_id res chain seq x y z
N VAL A 1 4.09 -5.43 9.01
CA VAL A 1 4.28 -4.40 7.97
C VAL A 1 5.75 -4.05 7.72
N ALA A 2 6.55 -3.77 8.75
CA ALA A 2 7.95 -3.36 8.59
C ALA A 2 8.88 -4.40 7.92
N HIS A 3 8.53 -5.70 7.89
CA HIS A 3 9.32 -6.72 7.20
C HIS A 3 9.23 -6.59 5.67
N PHE A 4 8.02 -6.59 5.11
CA PHE A 4 7.81 -6.49 3.66
C PHE A 4 8.36 -5.20 3.06
N ARG A 5 8.15 -4.04 3.72
CA ARG A 5 8.72 -2.77 3.27
C ARG A 5 10.25 -2.81 3.20
N ARG A 6 10.88 -3.46 4.18
CA ARG A 6 12.33 -3.62 4.26
C ARG A 6 12.88 -4.58 3.22
N VAL A 7 12.12 -5.62 2.86
CA VAL A 7 12.44 -6.53 1.77
C VAL A 7 12.31 -5.82 0.43
N ALA A 8 11.20 -5.12 0.20
CA ALA A 8 10.95 -4.38 -1.04
C ALA A 8 12.05 -3.33 -1.30
N ASP A 9 12.44 -2.59 -0.26
CA ASP A 9 13.54 -1.63 -0.30
C ASP A 9 14.90 -2.29 -0.66
N THR A 10 15.17 -3.48 -0.11
CA THR A 10 16.39 -4.25 -0.46
C THR A 10 16.36 -4.73 -1.90
N ILE A 11 15.21 -5.19 -2.41
CA ILE A 11 15.05 -5.64 -3.80
C ILE A 11 15.20 -4.46 -4.76
N ALA A 12 14.58 -3.31 -4.46
CA ALA A 12 14.61 -2.12 -5.32
C ALA A 12 16.01 -1.55 -5.54
N HIS A 13 16.91 -1.70 -4.56
CA HIS A 13 18.30 -1.24 -4.64
C HIS A 13 19.29 -2.37 -4.95
N TRP A 14 18.80 -3.57 -5.29
CA TRP A 14 19.67 -4.70 -5.57
C TRP A 14 20.33 -4.53 -6.96
N PRO A 15 21.65 -4.74 -7.08
CA PRO A 15 22.37 -4.46 -8.31
C PRO A 15 22.18 -5.50 -9.42
N GLU A 16 21.82 -6.74 -9.07
CA GLU A 16 21.62 -7.83 -10.02
C GLU A 16 20.13 -7.96 -10.41
N SER A 17 19.86 -8.41 -11.65
CA SER A 17 18.49 -8.72 -12.10
C SER A 17 17.88 -9.87 -11.29
N MET A 18 16.61 -9.71 -10.91
CA MET A 18 15.86 -10.73 -10.19
C MET A 18 15.63 -11.98 -11.05
N GLU A 19 15.44 -11.81 -12.36
CA GLU A 19 15.28 -12.86 -13.35
C GLU A 19 16.53 -13.76 -13.42
N ALA A 20 17.71 -13.14 -13.53
CA ALA A 20 18.98 -13.86 -13.55
C ALA A 20 19.19 -14.63 -12.24
N MET A 21 18.97 -13.96 -11.09
CA MET A 21 19.10 -14.59 -9.79
C MET A 21 18.08 -15.73 -9.55
N ARG A 22 16.87 -15.63 -10.12
CA ARG A 22 15.87 -16.70 -10.10
C ARG A 22 16.39 -17.91 -10.89
N HIS A 23 16.85 -17.70 -12.12
CA HIS A 23 17.37 -18.77 -12.99
C HIS A 23 18.54 -19.52 -12.34
N GLU A 24 19.40 -18.80 -11.62
CA GLU A 24 20.54 -19.38 -10.89
C GLU A 24 20.18 -19.94 -9.50
N GLY A 25 18.92 -19.85 -9.05
CA GLY A 25 18.50 -20.31 -7.73
C GLY A 25 19.10 -19.52 -6.56
N ARG A 26 19.55 -18.27 -6.81
CA ARG A 26 20.32 -17.44 -5.88
C ARG A 26 19.50 -16.43 -5.09
N LEU A 27 18.17 -16.38 -5.25
CA LEU A 27 17.31 -15.39 -4.59
C LEU A 27 17.47 -15.34 -3.05
N ARG A 28 17.83 -16.47 -2.41
CA ARG A 28 18.15 -16.50 -0.96
C ARG A 28 19.43 -15.77 -0.55
N LYS A 29 20.31 -15.40 -1.50
CA LYS A 29 21.50 -14.60 -1.21
C LYS A 29 21.15 -13.15 -0.85
N ILE A 30 19.97 -12.68 -1.24
CA ILE A 30 19.51 -11.34 -0.92
C ILE A 30 19.17 -11.30 0.58
N PRO A 31 19.76 -10.36 1.37
CA PRO A 31 19.45 -10.21 2.77
C PRO A 31 17.94 -10.07 2.99
N ARG A 32 17.43 -10.66 4.09
CA ARG A 32 16.00 -10.63 4.49
C ARG A 32 15.05 -11.42 3.59
N ILE A 33 15.53 -12.10 2.54
CA ILE A 33 14.71 -13.03 1.76
C ILE A 33 14.75 -14.42 2.40
N GLY A 34 13.70 -14.73 3.18
CA GLY A 34 13.42 -16.09 3.65
C GLY A 34 12.63 -16.93 2.63
N THR A 35 12.34 -18.19 2.96
CA THR A 35 11.62 -19.15 2.06
C THR A 35 10.32 -18.59 1.48
N THR A 36 9.52 -17.94 2.32
CA THR A 36 8.22 -17.39 1.91
C THR A 36 8.37 -16.29 0.87
N ILE A 37 9.32 -15.37 1.09
CA ILE A 37 9.57 -14.25 0.18
C ILE A 37 10.20 -14.76 -1.12
N GLN A 38 11.13 -15.71 -1.01
CA GLN A 38 11.73 -16.37 -2.17
C GLN A 38 10.64 -16.96 -3.07
N HIS A 39 9.70 -17.71 -2.50
CA HIS A 39 8.63 -18.34 -3.27
C HIS A 39 7.72 -17.28 -3.93
N MET A 40 7.32 -16.25 -3.19
CA MET A 40 6.55 -15.13 -3.75
C MET A 40 7.29 -14.43 -4.90
N LEU A 41 8.60 -14.21 -4.76
CA LEU A 41 9.42 -13.55 -5.78
C LEU A 41 9.60 -14.42 -7.02
N GLN A 42 9.77 -15.74 -6.87
CA GLN A 42 9.79 -16.68 -7.99
C GLN A 42 8.48 -16.63 -8.77
N GLN A 43 7.35 -16.74 -8.08
CA GLN A 43 6.03 -16.63 -8.71
C GLN A 43 5.85 -15.29 -9.44
N TYR A 44 6.28 -14.20 -8.81
CA TYR A 44 6.17 -12.87 -9.39
C TYR A 44 7.00 -12.71 -10.66
N VAL A 45 8.24 -13.19 -10.66
CA VAL A 45 9.11 -13.18 -11.85
C VAL A 45 8.54 -14.05 -12.98
N ASP A 46 7.86 -15.15 -12.63
CA ASP A 46 7.35 -16.11 -13.62
C ASP A 46 6.00 -15.74 -14.23
N THR A 47 5.12 -15.18 -13.41
CA THR A 47 3.70 -15.01 -13.76
C THR A 47 3.27 -13.55 -13.74
N GLY A 48 4.14 -12.65 -13.27
CA GLY A 48 3.80 -11.24 -13.01
C GLY A 48 2.98 -11.02 -11.72
N THR A 49 2.65 -12.08 -10.97
CA THR A 49 1.88 -12.00 -9.72
C THR A 49 2.27 -13.11 -8.73
N CYS A 50 1.66 -13.15 -7.54
CA CYS A 50 1.81 -14.28 -6.63
C CYS A 50 0.50 -14.63 -5.93
N ASP A 51 0.36 -15.86 -5.46
CA ASP A 51 -0.90 -16.35 -4.87
C ASP A 51 -1.31 -15.51 -3.66
N LYS A 52 -0.34 -15.12 -2.82
CA LYS A 52 -0.59 -14.28 -1.65
C LYS A 52 -1.08 -12.89 -2.03
N TRP A 53 -0.58 -12.31 -3.12
CA TRP A 53 -1.10 -11.04 -3.60
C TRP A 53 -2.56 -11.18 -4.02
N THR A 54 -2.86 -12.22 -4.81
CA THR A 54 -4.21 -12.54 -5.28
C THR A 54 -5.19 -12.78 -4.13
N GLU A 55 -4.76 -13.50 -3.08
CA GLU A 55 -5.57 -13.74 -1.88
C GLU A 55 -5.85 -12.45 -1.11
N TRP A 56 -4.83 -11.59 -0.94
CA TRP A 56 -4.97 -10.37 -0.14
C TRP A 56 -5.72 -9.26 -0.85
N SER A 57 -5.51 -9.11 -2.16
CA SER A 57 -6.22 -8.10 -2.97
C SER A 57 -7.72 -8.35 -3.04
N GLN A 58 -8.16 -9.62 -2.92
CA GLN A 58 -9.58 -9.96 -2.79
C GLN A 58 -10.20 -9.49 -1.47
N ARG A 59 -9.40 -9.35 -0.40
CA ARG A 59 -9.88 -8.98 0.94
C ARG A 59 -9.86 -7.47 1.18
N VAL A 60 -8.83 -6.81 0.65
CA VAL A 60 -8.65 -5.36 0.77
C VAL A 60 -8.39 -4.80 -0.63
N PRO A 61 -9.33 -4.00 -1.16
CA PRO A 61 -9.13 -3.35 -2.45
C PRO A 61 -7.83 -2.54 -2.48
N GLU A 62 -7.14 -2.55 -3.61
CA GLU A 62 -5.93 -1.73 -3.80
C GLU A 62 -6.20 -0.24 -3.60
N SER A 63 -7.41 0.22 -3.90
CA SER A 63 -7.86 1.59 -3.64
C SER A 63 -7.80 2.00 -2.16
N VAL A 64 -7.85 1.04 -1.23
CA VAL A 64 -7.65 1.32 0.21
C VAL A 64 -6.17 1.60 0.50
N LEU A 65 -5.24 1.06 -0.29
CA LEU A 65 -3.80 1.37 -0.15
C LEU A 65 -3.50 2.82 -0.51
N ASP A 66 -4.25 3.41 -1.45
CA ASP A 66 -4.13 4.84 -1.78
C ASP A 66 -4.41 5.73 -0.55
N LEU A 67 -5.31 5.31 0.34
CA LEU A 67 -5.59 6.03 1.59
C LEU A 67 -4.38 6.03 2.54
N VAL A 68 -3.59 4.96 2.52
CA VAL A 68 -2.37 4.83 3.35
C VAL A 68 -1.22 5.67 2.78
N ALA A 69 -1.23 5.96 1.48
CA ALA A 69 -0.25 6.86 0.86
C ALA A 69 -0.43 8.32 1.32
N ILE A 70 -1.61 8.69 1.81
CA ILE A 70 -1.91 10.04 2.29
C ILE A 70 -1.08 10.35 3.54
N PRO A 71 -0.26 11.42 3.54
CA PRO A 71 0.57 11.78 4.68
C PRO A 71 -0.23 11.98 5.97
N GLY A 72 0.04 11.15 6.96
CA GLY A 72 -0.64 11.17 8.27
C GLY A 72 -1.82 10.22 8.39
N LEU A 73 -2.22 9.52 7.32
CA LEU A 73 -3.18 8.41 7.39
C LEU A 73 -2.38 7.10 7.48
N GLY A 74 -2.24 6.59 8.70
CA GLY A 74 -1.64 5.28 8.91
C GLY A 74 -2.59 4.15 8.52
N VAL A 75 -2.05 2.93 8.40
CA VAL A 75 -2.81 1.70 8.11
C VAL A 75 -4.03 1.53 9.01
N LYS A 76 -3.90 1.81 10.31
CA LYS A 76 -5.02 1.71 11.26
C LYS A 76 -6.18 2.62 10.88
N THR A 77 -5.86 3.85 10.48
CA THR A 77 -6.86 4.85 10.08
C THR A 77 -7.52 4.46 8.77
N ALA A 78 -6.75 4.02 7.77
CA ALA A 78 -7.30 3.55 6.50
C ALA A 78 -8.21 2.33 6.68
N VAL A 79 -7.83 1.37 7.52
CA VAL A 79 -8.67 0.20 7.85
C VAL A 79 -9.95 0.63 8.57
N MET A 80 -9.87 1.54 9.53
CA MET A 80 -11.05 2.09 10.23
C MET A 80 -11.99 2.83 9.25
N MET A 81 -11.43 3.62 8.32
CA MET A 81 -12.19 4.33 7.29
C MET A 81 -12.89 3.35 6.34
N TYR A 82 -12.18 2.31 5.89
CA TYR A 82 -12.73 1.28 5.02
C TYR A 82 -13.81 0.44 5.73
N GLN A 83 -13.47 -0.21 6.84
CA GLN A 83 -14.36 -1.15 7.52
C GLN A 83 -15.47 -0.47 8.31
N GLY A 84 -15.19 0.68 8.93
CA GLY A 84 -16.15 1.38 9.79
C GLY A 84 -17.05 2.37 9.06
N TYR A 85 -16.57 2.95 7.95
CA TYR A 85 -17.24 4.05 7.28
C TYR A 85 -17.41 3.87 5.77
N GLY A 86 -16.98 2.73 5.21
CA GLY A 86 -17.15 2.40 3.80
C GLY A 86 -16.33 3.29 2.86
N ILE A 87 -15.25 3.90 3.36
CA ILE A 87 -14.34 4.70 2.54
C ILE A 87 -13.30 3.74 1.94
N ASP A 88 -13.60 3.25 0.74
CA ASP A 88 -12.84 2.22 0.04
C ASP A 88 -11.80 2.77 -0.95
N GLY A 89 -11.60 4.09 -0.99
CA GLY A 89 -10.58 4.72 -1.81
C GLY A 89 -10.72 6.23 -1.91
N LEU A 90 -9.91 6.84 -2.77
CA LEU A 90 -9.87 8.30 -2.97
C LEU A 90 -11.24 8.90 -3.35
N PRO A 91 -12.02 8.32 -4.28
CA PRO A 91 -13.32 8.88 -4.64
C PRO A 91 -14.30 8.89 -3.45
N ALA A 92 -14.29 7.85 -2.62
CA ALA A 92 -15.12 7.80 -1.42
C ALA A 92 -14.63 8.81 -0.35
N LEU A 93 -13.32 9.02 -0.27
CA LEU A 93 -12.70 9.99 0.63
C LEU A 93 -13.06 11.43 0.25
N GLU A 94 -13.01 11.77 -1.05
CA GLU A 94 -13.42 13.07 -1.60
C GLU A 94 -14.87 13.37 -1.25
N ARG A 95 -15.79 12.43 -1.52
CA ARG A 95 -17.21 12.57 -1.14
C ARG A 95 -17.38 12.74 0.37
N ALA A 96 -16.63 12.01 1.18
CA ALA A 96 -16.70 12.15 2.63
C ALA A 96 -16.16 13.51 3.12
N LEU A 97 -15.17 14.09 2.44
CA LEU A 97 -14.64 15.41 2.72
C LEU A 97 -15.63 16.52 2.36
N GLU A 98 -16.24 16.44 1.17
CA GLU A 98 -17.24 17.39 0.67
C GLU A 98 -18.48 17.45 1.56
N ASN A 99 -18.94 16.28 2.02
CA ASN A 99 -20.10 16.18 2.92
C ASN A 99 -19.77 16.49 4.39
N HIS A 100 -18.56 17.01 4.68
CA HIS A 100 -18.07 17.28 6.04
C HIS A 100 -18.09 16.07 7.00
N ARG A 101 -18.21 14.84 6.48
CA ARG A 101 -18.31 13.59 7.25
C ARG A 101 -16.98 13.19 7.88
N LEU A 102 -15.85 13.62 7.31
CA LEU A 102 -14.54 13.24 7.85
C LEU A 102 -14.30 13.74 9.29
N GLY A 103 -14.84 14.91 9.65
CA GLY A 103 -14.69 15.47 10.99
C GLY A 103 -15.49 14.73 12.06
N THR A 104 -16.46 13.90 11.67
CA THR A 104 -17.28 13.10 12.59
C THR A 104 -16.72 11.70 12.81
N LEU A 105 -15.66 11.31 12.09
CA LEU A 105 -15.07 9.98 12.20
C LEU A 105 -14.21 9.89 13.46
N HIS A 106 -14.38 8.80 14.21
CA HIS A 106 -13.60 8.56 15.41
C HIS A 106 -12.10 8.51 15.08
N GLY A 107 -11.28 9.30 15.78
CA GLY A 107 -9.83 9.39 15.55
C GLY A 107 -9.40 10.31 14.40
N ILE A 108 -10.33 10.99 13.71
CA ILE A 108 -10.01 12.01 12.71
C ILE A 108 -10.22 13.40 13.30
N GLY A 109 -9.12 14.07 13.64
CA GLY A 109 -9.16 15.45 14.09
C GLY A 109 -9.13 16.47 12.94
N PRO A 110 -9.41 17.76 13.21
CA PRO A 110 -9.41 18.82 12.21
C PRO A 110 -8.09 18.92 11.41
N LYS A 111 -6.95 18.70 12.08
CA LYS A 111 -5.62 18.70 11.45
C LYS A 111 -5.50 17.59 10.39
N THR A 112 -6.08 16.43 10.65
CA THR A 112 -6.07 15.30 9.70
C THR A 112 -6.95 15.61 8.49
N VAL A 113 -8.13 16.22 8.70
CA VAL A 113 -9.02 16.65 7.61
C VAL A 113 -8.32 17.65 6.69
N VAL A 114 -7.61 18.63 7.25
CA VAL A 114 -6.83 19.61 6.47
C VAL A 114 -5.71 18.94 5.65
N ARG A 115 -5.02 17.94 6.23
CA ARG A 115 -3.98 17.18 5.51
C ARG A 115 -4.57 16.37 4.35
N ILE A 116 -5.69 15.69 4.58
CA ILE A 116 -6.41 14.93 3.55
C ILE A 116 -6.79 15.87 2.40
N ARG A 117 -7.43 17.00 2.72
CA ARG A 117 -7.82 18.00 1.71
C ARG A 117 -6.61 18.46 0.89
N ARG A 118 -5.53 18.88 1.55
CA ARG A 118 -4.33 19.36 0.86
C ARG A 118 -3.73 18.29 -0.06
N HIS A 119 -3.74 17.04 0.37
CA HIS A 119 -3.22 15.94 -0.44
C HIS A 119 -4.07 15.68 -1.69
N LEU A 120 -5.40 15.66 -1.54
CA LEU A 120 -6.33 15.51 -2.66
C LEU A 120 -6.21 16.67 -3.65
N GLU A 121 -6.12 17.91 -3.14
CA GLU A 121 -5.91 19.09 -3.97
C GLU A 121 -4.58 19.05 -4.74
N ALA A 122 -3.49 18.62 -4.09
CA ALA A 122 -2.18 18.48 -4.74
C ALA A 122 -2.19 17.40 -5.83
N ARG A 123 -2.87 16.28 -5.58
CA ARG A 123 -3.06 15.22 -6.58
C ARG A 123 -3.88 15.71 -7.77
N ALA A 124 -4.94 16.49 -7.53
CA ALA A 124 -5.74 17.10 -8.59
C ALA A 124 -4.94 18.09 -9.46
N ARG A 125 -3.91 18.73 -8.90
CA ARG A 125 -2.96 19.59 -9.63
C ARG A 125 -1.81 18.83 -10.30
N GLY A 126 -1.70 17.52 -10.11
CA GLY A 126 -0.60 16.70 -10.64
C GLY A 126 0.74 16.89 -9.93
N GLU A 127 0.73 17.41 -8.69
CA GLU A 127 1.94 17.65 -7.89
C GLU A 127 2.40 16.39 -7.11
N VAL A 128 1.55 15.35 -7.06
CA VAL A 128 1.75 14.10 -6.32
C VAL A 128 1.03 12.93 -6.98
#